data_AF-A0A5K0VN46-F1
#
_entry.id   AF-A0A5K0VN46-F1
#
_cell.length_a   1.000
_cell.length_b   1.000
_cell.length_c   1.000
_cell.angle_alpha   90.00
_cell.angle_beta   90.00
_cell.angle_gamma   90.00
#
_symmetry.space_group_name_H-M   'P 1'
#
loop_
_entity.id
_entity.type
_entity.pdbx_description
1 polymer ?
#
loop_
_entity_poly.entity_id
_entity_poly.type
_entity_poly.pdbx_seq_one_letter_code
_entity_poly.pdbx_strand_id
1 'polypeptide(L)' 'GLIHFQQNVGEEGAVAIAGLSSQNPGVITIANAVFGAKPPISDDLLAKAFQVDKK' A
#
# COMPACT_ATOMS: atom_id res chain seq x y z
N GLY A 1 0.69 0.98 13.27
CA GLY A 1 1.87 0.92 12.38
C GLY A 1 2.05 2.27 11.72
N LEU A 2 3.29 2.66 11.40
CA LEU A 2 3.58 3.87 10.62
C LEU A 2 3.67 3.53 9.13
N ILE A 3 3.19 4.45 8.29
CA ILE A 3 3.37 4.35 6.84
C ILE A 3 4.86 4.55 6.52
N HIS A 4 5.40 3.67 5.69
CA HIS A 4 6.76 3.74 5.21
C HIS A 4 6.83 3.13 3.80
N PHE A 5 7.88 3.45 3.06
CA PHE A 5 8.09 2.97 1.70
C PHE A 5 9.59 2.72 1.45
N GLN A 6 9.90 1.94 0.43
CA GLN A 6 11.26 1.78 -0.10
C GLN A 6 11.24 2.11 -1.58
N GLN A 7 12.28 2.78 -2.06
CA GLN A 7 12.48 3.09 -3.47
C GLN A 7 13.95 2.85 -3.82
N ASN A 8 14.20 2.01 -4.84
CA ASN A 8 15.52 1.92 -5.44
C ASN A 8 15.72 3.13 -6.38
N VAL A 9 16.73 3.96 -6.10
CA VAL A 9 17.08 5.15 -6.90
C VAL A 9 18.35 4.94 -7.73
N GLY A 10 18.99 3.76 -7.62
CA GLY A 10 20.15 3.38 -8.42
C GLY A 10 19.76 2.71 -9.73
N GLU A 11 20.75 2.48 -10.59
CA GLU A 11 20.56 1.85 -11.91
C GLU A 11 20.61 0.32 -11.86
N GLU A 12 21.16 -0.25 -10.77
CA GLU A 12 21.31 -1.69 -10.57
C GLU A 12 20.23 -2.26 -9.63
N GLY A 13 20.14 -3.60 -9.59
CA GLY A 13 19.21 -4.29 -8.70
C GLY A 13 19.55 -4.11 -7.22
N ALA A 14 18.52 -3.90 -6.37
CA ALA A 14 18.67 -3.73 -4.93
C ALA A 14 17.87 -4.80 -4.15
N VAL A 15 18.35 -5.16 -2.97
CA VAL A 15 17.70 -6.11 -2.05
C VAL A 15 17.62 -5.50 -0.66
N ALA A 16 16.48 -5.68 0.03
CA ALA A 16 16.28 -5.26 1.41
C ALA A 16 15.93 -6.47 2.29
N ILE A 17 16.54 -6.54 3.48
CA ILE A 17 16.26 -7.54 4.51
C ILE A 17 15.75 -6.80 5.75
N ALA A 18 14.54 -7.11 6.20
CA ALA A 18 13.90 -6.46 7.35
C ALA A 18 13.62 -7.48 8.47
N GLY A 19 14.00 -7.13 9.70
CA GLY A 19 13.66 -7.88 10.91
C GLY A 19 12.54 -7.17 11.68
N LEU A 20 11.55 -7.93 12.16
CA LEU A 20 10.44 -7.41 12.95
C LEU A 20 10.38 -8.13 14.31
N SER A 21 9.98 -7.42 15.36
CA SER A 21 9.96 -7.95 16.73
C SER A 21 8.71 -8.76 17.07
N SER A 22 7.92 -9.15 16.07
CA SER A 22 6.71 -9.98 16.21
C SER A 22 6.79 -11.18 15.29
N GLN A 23 6.37 -12.34 15.78
CA GLN A 23 6.18 -13.55 14.96
C GLN A 23 5.03 -13.42 13.95
N ASN A 24 4.11 -12.48 14.17
CA ASN A 24 3.00 -12.20 13.27
C ASN A 24 2.87 -10.67 13.11
N PRO A 25 3.80 -10.02 12.41
CA PRO A 25 3.82 -8.57 12.30
C PRO A 25 2.67 -8.04 11.43
N GLY A 26 2.17 -8.86 10.50
CA GLY A 26 1.23 -8.45 9.46
C GLY A 26 1.83 -7.42 8.49
N VAL A 27 1.32 -7.37 7.26
CA VAL A 27 1.67 -6.34 6.28
C VAL A 27 0.40 -5.91 5.56
N ILE A 28 0.16 -4.61 5.50
CA ILE A 28 -0.95 -4.02 4.74
C ILE A 28 -0.34 -3.16 3.63
N THR A 29 -0.41 -3.64 2.39
CA THR A 29 0.01 -2.86 1.23
C THR A 29 -1.10 -1.90 0.83
N ILE A 30 -0.88 -0.59 0.99
CA ILE A 30 -1.92 0.44 0.86
C ILE A 30 -2.63 0.36 -0.50
N ALA A 31 -1.89 0.28 -1.61
CA ALA A 31 -2.48 0.21 -2.95
C ALA A 31 -3.42 -1.00 -3.12
N ASN A 32 -3.04 -2.16 -2.61
CA ASN A 32 -3.87 -3.36 -2.68
C ASN A 32 -5.06 -3.28 -1.72
N ALA A 33 -4.86 -2.75 -0.50
CA ALA A 33 -5.93 -2.58 0.47
C ALA A 33 -7.00 -1.57 0.02
N VAL A 34 -6.60 -0.53 -0.73
CA VAL A 34 -7.51 0.53 -1.19
C VAL A 34 -8.12 0.19 -2.56
N PHE A 35 -7.31 -0.23 -3.54
CA PHE A 35 -7.75 -0.40 -4.93
C PHE A 35 -7.84 -1.87 -5.39
N GLY A 36 -7.32 -2.82 -4.60
CA GLY A 36 -7.31 -4.26 -4.92
C GLY A 36 -8.15 -5.11 -3.95
N ALA A 37 -8.96 -4.48 -3.09
CA ALA A 37 -9.79 -5.16 -2.11
C ALA A 37 -10.81 -6.11 -2.75
N LYS A 38 -11.18 -7.16 -2.03
CA LYS A 38 -12.20 -8.14 -2.46
C LYS A 38 -13.23 -8.32 -1.33
N PRO A 39 -14.48 -7.84 -1.50
CA PRO A 39 -14.97 -7.06 -2.65
C PRO A 39 -14.30 -5.68 -2.78
N PRO A 40 -14.32 -5.04 -3.96
CA PRO A 40 -13.77 -3.70 -4.15
C PRO A 40 -14.43 -2.65 -3.26
N ILE A 41 -13.67 -1.63 -2.87
CA ILE A 41 -14.25 -0.42 -2.26
C ILE A 41 -15.06 0.31 -3.34
N SER A 42 -16.23 0.84 -2.97
CA SER A 42 -17.06 1.62 -3.89
C SER A 42 -16.29 2.81 -4.48
N ASP A 43 -16.36 2.94 -5.81
CA ASP A 43 -15.78 4.07 -6.52
C ASP A 43 -16.32 5.42 -6.05
N ASP A 44 -17.58 5.49 -5.59
CA ASP A 44 -18.15 6.73 -5.05
C ASP A 44 -17.47 7.13 -3.73
N LEU A 45 -17.13 6.14 -2.89
CA LEU A 45 -16.38 6.36 -1.65
C LEU A 45 -14.94 6.78 -1.94
N LEU A 46 -14.29 6.11 -2.91
CA LEU A 46 -12.93 6.45 -3.32
C LEU A 46 -12.88 7.87 -3.92
N ALA A 47 -13.79 8.20 -4.85
CA ALA A 47 -13.89 9.53 -5.45
C ALA A 47 -14.06 10.63 -4.40
N LYS A 48 -14.96 10.40 -3.42
CA LYS A 48 -15.16 11.35 -2.31
C LYS A 48 -13.93 11.47 -1.40
N ALA A 49 -13.27 10.37 -1.08
CA ALA A 49 -12.11 10.36 -0.18
C ALA A 49 -10.87 11.02 -0.82
N PHE A 50 -10.64 10.75 -2.11
CA PHE A 50 -9.51 11.29 -2.87
C PHE A 50 -9.80 12.66 -3.51
N GLN A 51 -11.04 13.15 -3.41
CA GLN A 51 -11.48 14.44 -3.98
C GLN A 51 -11.23 14.52 -5.49
N VAL A 52 -11.58 13.45 -6.19
CA VAL A 52 -11.48 13.33 -7.65
C VAL A 52 -12.84 13.00 -8.23
N ASP A 53 -13.00 13.26 -9.52
CA ASP A 53 -14.16 12.77 -10.26
C ASP A 53 -14.12 11.25 -10.35
N LYS A 54 -15.30 10.65 -10.25
CA LYS A 54 -15.48 9.24 -10.59
C LYS A 54 -15.29 9.07 -12.10
N LYS A 55 -14.55 8.03 -12.49
CA LYS A 55 -14.44 7.61 -13.90
C LYS A 55 -15.67 6.85 -14.37
#